data_AF-A0A4U1D0S6-F1
#
_entry.id   AF-A0A4U1D0S6-F1
#
_cell.length_a   1.000
_cell.length_b   1.000
_cell.length_c   1.000
_cell.angle_alpha   90.00
_cell.angle_beta   90.00
_cell.angle_gamma   90.00
#
_symmetry.space_group_name_H-M   'P 1'
#
loop_
_entity.id
_entity.type
_entity.pdbx_description
1 polymer ?
#
loop_
_entity_poly.entity_id
_entity_poly.type
_entity_poly.pdbx_seq_one_letter_code
_entity_poly.pdbx_strand_id
1 'polypeptide(L)' 'MGGNRFSKPVAFNYTNLQDQRILKHVEGRNFSGYVKELILADIQKQDQALRIVKKSEGGGIKIVVGR' A
#
# COMPACT_ATOMS: atom_id res chain seq x y z
N MET A 1 5.41 -29.70 -7.11
CA MET A 1 5.84 -28.51 -6.35
C MET A 1 4.96 -27.33 -6.77
N GLY A 2 4.13 -26.77 -5.89
CA GLY A 2 3.21 -25.69 -6.29
C GLY A 2 2.39 -25.01 -5.16
N GLY A 3 2.82 -25.10 -3.90
CA GLY A 3 2.01 -24.65 -2.75
C GLY A 3 2.19 -23.18 -2.33
N ASN A 4 3.09 -22.44 -2.98
CA ASN A 4 3.62 -21.20 -2.40
C ASN A 4 3.16 -19.94 -3.16
N ARG A 5 2.33 -20.10 -4.19
CA ARG A 5 1.87 -19.02 -5.06
C ARG A 5 0.35 -19.01 -5.09
N PHE A 6 -0.23 -17.89 -4.66
CA PHE A 6 -1.64 -17.59 -4.80
C PHE A 6 -1.78 -16.32 -5.63
N SER A 7 -2.58 -16.35 -6.70
CA SER A 7 -2.80 -15.20 -7.58
C SER A 7 -4.16 -14.56 -7.28
N LYS A 8 -4.19 -13.23 -7.19
CA LYS A 8 -5.43 -12.43 -7.20
C LYS A 8 -5.49 -11.68 -8.54
N PRO A 9 -6.34 -12.09 -9.49
CA PRO A 9 -6.44 -11.41 -10.78
C PRO A 9 -7.03 -10.01 -10.58
N VAL A 10 -6.60 -9.07 -11.43
CA VAL A 10 -7.14 -7.72 -11.53
C VAL A 10 -7.57 -7.51 -12.97
N ALA A 11 -8.83 -7.13 -13.17
CA ALA A 11 -9.37 -6.84 -14.49
C ALA A 11 -9.41 -5.33 -14.72
N PHE A 12 -9.13 -4.91 -15.95
CA PHE A 12 -9.26 -3.53 -16.40
C PHE A 12 -10.38 -3.43 -17.44
N ASN A 13 -11.19 -2.38 -17.33
CA ASN A 13 -12.17 -2.03 -18.34
C ASN A 13 -11.55 -1.08 -19.37
N TYR A 14 -11.33 -1.59 -20.59
CA TYR A 14 -10.73 -0.83 -21.68
C TYR A 14 -11.59 0.36 -22.16
N THR A 15 -12.88 0.43 -21.83
CA THR A 15 -13.72 1.60 -22.16
C THR A 15 -13.70 2.68 -21.06
N ASN A 16 -13.19 2.35 -19.86
CA ASN A 16 -13.09 3.29 -18.76
C ASN A 16 -11.81 4.14 -18.89
N LEU A 17 -11.96 5.47 -18.88
CA LEU A 17 -10.84 6.40 -19.05
C LEU A 17 -9.81 6.34 -17.91
N GLN A 18 -10.22 6.00 -16.67
CA GLN A 18 -9.29 5.85 -15.55
C GLN A 18 -8.46 4.58 -15.71
N ASP A 19 -9.09 3.48 -16.09
CA ASP A 19 -8.39 2.22 -16.34
C ASP A 19 -7.42 2.34 -17.51
N GLN A 20 -7.79 3.04 -18.59
CA GLN A 20 -6.88 3.37 -19.68
C GLN A 20 -5.65 4.16 -19.20
N ARG A 21 -5.85 5.15 -18.31
CA ARG A 21 -4.75 5.92 -17.72
C ARG A 21 -3.83 5.04 -16.87
N ILE A 22 -4.40 4.14 -16.08
CA ILE A 22 -3.63 3.19 -15.26
C ILE A 22 -2.82 2.27 -16.18
N LEU A 23 -3.47 1.64 -17.17
CA LEU A 23 -2.82 0.74 -18.14
C LEU A 23 -1.66 1.43 -18.84
N LYS A 24 -1.83 2.66 -19.31
CA LYS A 24 -0.76 3.45 -19.94
C LYS A 24 0.37 3.77 -18.97
N HIS A 25 0.07 4.04 -17.70
CA HIS A 25 1.10 4.34 -16.70
C HIS A 25 1.95 3.11 -16.34
N VAL A 26 1.32 1.93 -16.29
CA VAL A 26 1.99 0.67 -15.94
C VAL A 26 2.49 -0.10 -17.15
N GLU A 27 2.30 0.43 -18.36
CA GLU A 27 2.82 -0.14 -19.60
C GLU A 27 4.33 -0.37 -19.49
N GLY A 28 4.79 -1.57 -19.85
CA GLY A 28 6.20 -1.96 -19.74
C GLY A 28 6.72 -2.21 -18.32
N ARG A 29 5.86 -2.21 -17.28
CA ARG A 29 6.26 -2.48 -15.88
C ARG A 29 5.74 -3.83 -15.40
N ASN A 30 6.41 -4.42 -14.41
CA ASN A 30 5.83 -5.52 -13.64
C ASN A 30 4.75 -4.99 -12.69
N PHE A 31 3.51 -4.98 -13.16
CA PHE A 31 2.34 -4.48 -12.41
C PHE A 31 2.26 -5.08 -11.00
N SER A 32 2.42 -6.40 -10.88
CA SER A 32 2.30 -7.09 -9.58
C SER A 32 3.41 -6.70 -8.60
N GLY A 33 4.63 -6.46 -9.09
CA GLY A 33 5.74 -5.98 -8.26
C GLY A 33 5.49 -4.56 -7.79
N TYR A 34 5.14 -3.68 -8.72
CA TYR A 34 4.83 -2.28 -8.44
C TYR A 34 3.74 -2.11 -7.38
N VAL A 35 2.62 -2.82 -7.52
CA VAL A 35 1.51 -2.73 -6.56
C VAL A 35 1.90 -3.29 -5.19
N LYS A 36 2.72 -4.35 -5.12
CA LYS A 36 3.21 -4.88 -3.84
C LYS A 36 4.09 -3.87 -3.10
N GLU A 37 4.97 -3.18 -3.81
CA GLU A 37 5.80 -2.12 -3.24
C GLU A 37 4.94 -0.97 -2.69
N LEU A 38 3.93 -0.53 -3.45
CA LEU A 38 2.99 0.49 -2.98
C LEU A 38 2.21 0.07 -1.73
N ILE A 39 1.71 -1.17 -1.69
CA ILE A 39 0.99 -1.70 -0.52
C ILE A 39 1.93 -1.79 0.69
N LEU A 40 3.17 -2.25 0.52
CA LEU A 40 4.15 -2.31 1.61
C LEU A 40 4.48 -0.92 2.15
N ALA A 41 4.64 0.08 1.27
CA ALA A 41 4.87 1.46 1.67
C ALA A 41 3.67 2.03 2.46
N ASP A 42 2.44 1.74 2.04
CA ASP A 42 1.23 2.15 2.75
C ASP A 42 1.10 1.49 4.13
N ILE A 43 1.36 0.18 4.23
CA ILE A 43 1.41 -0.55 5.51
C ILE A 43 2.44 0.09 6.45
N GLN A 44 3.65 0.36 5.96
CA GLN A 44 4.69 1.00 6.77
C GLN A 44 4.29 2.39 7.25
N LYS A 45 3.64 3.18 6.40
CA LYS A 45 3.13 4.51 6.76
C LYS A 45 2.08 4.42 7.86
N GLN A 46 1.15 3.46 7.77
CA GLN A 46 0.13 3.22 8.79
C GLN A 46 0.78 2.77 10.11
N ASP A 47 1.72 1.84 10.08
CA ASP A 47 2.44 1.36 11.27
C ASP A 47 3.23 2.47 11.96
N GLN A 48 3.86 3.36 11.20
CA GLN A 48 4.58 4.52 11.74
C GLN A 48 3.63 5.54 12.39
N ALA A 49 2.47 5.80 11.77
CA ALA A 49 1.44 6.65 12.35
C ALA A 49 0.90 6.09 13.69
N LEU A 50 0.81 4.76 13.81
CA LEU A 50 0.31 4.08 15.00
C LEU A 50 1.37 3.93 16.12
N ARG A 51 2.67 3.92 15.80
CA ARG A 51 3.76 3.75 16.79
C ARG A 51 3.97 4.95 17.72
N ILE A 52 3.32 6.09 17.46
CA ILE A 52 3.40 7.27 18.32
C ILE A 52 2.35 7.19 19.44
N VAL A 53 2.50 6.21 20.33
CA VAL A 53 1.85 6.19 21.66
C VAL A 53 2.87 5.69 22.68
N LYS A 54 3.90 6.51 22.99
CA LYS A 54 4.64 6.30 24.23
C LYS A 54 3.77 6.79 25.38
N LYS A 55 3.28 5.86 26.21
CA LYS A 55 2.67 6.20 27.51
C LYS A 55 3.72 6.96 28.32
N SER A 56 3.43 8.21 28.66
CA SER A 56 4.20 8.93 29.67
C SER A 56 3.95 8.27 31.03
N GLU A 57 4.99 8.14 31.85
CA GLU A 57 4.92 7.57 33.21
C GLU A 57 3.91 8.31 34.12
N GLY A 58 3.45 9.50 33.73
CA GLY A 58 2.43 10.29 34.44
C GLY A 58 1.00 10.24 33.89
N GLY A 59 0.62 9.27 33.04
CA GLY A 59 -0.78 9.05 32.64
C GLY A 59 -1.33 10.00 31.54
N GLY A 60 -0.50 10.83 30.93
CA GLY A 60 -0.86 11.65 29.77
C GLY A 60 -0.52 10.97 28.43
N ILE A 61 -1.47 10.96 27.49
CA ILE A 61 -1.22 10.55 26.10
C ILE A 61 -0.62 11.75 25.34
N LYS A 62 0.63 11.62 24.85
CA LYS A 62 1.21 12.57 23.89
C LYS A 62 1.09 12.00 22.48
N ILE A 63 0.30 12.66 21.63
CA ILE A 63 0.21 12.38 20.18
C ILE A 63 1.15 13.36 19.49
N VAL A 64 2.15 12.86 18.77
CA VAL A 64 2.98 13.69 17.88
C VAL A 64 2.62 13.32 16.46
N VAL A 65 2.07 14.25 15.69
CA VAL A 65 1.73 14.01 14.28
C VAL A 65 2.96 14.37 13.44
N GLY A 66 3.54 13.39 12.75
CA GLY A 66 4.62 13.64 11.79
C GLY A 66 4.11 14.45 10.60
N ARG A 67 4.84 15.50 10.20
CA ARG A 67 4.55 16.29 8.98
C ARG A 67 4.89 15.51 7.71
#